data_AF-A0A1S7U9B3-F1
#
_entry.id   AF-A0A1S7U9B3-F1
#
_cell.length_a   1.000
_cell.length_b   1.000
_cell.length_c   1.000
_cell.angle_alpha   90.00
_cell.angle_beta   90.00
_cell.angle_gamma   90.00
#
_symmetry.space_group_name_H-M   'P 1'
#
loop_
_entity.id
_entity.type
_entity.pdbx_description
1 polymer ?
#
loop_
_entity_poly.entity_id
_entity_poly.type
_entity_poly.pdbx_seq_one_letter_code
_entity_poly.pdbx_strand_id
1 'polypeptide(L)'
;MVQRSGIGKRMCQASIHNGTIYLAGQVAAPGKSTGEQTLAVLDQIEGILKEHGSDRSKLLQVTVWLQDMADYDEMNAVWDEWVAPNNGPGRATCQAKLYTDEYRVEMIATAAL
;
A
#
# COMPACT_ATOMS: atom_id res chain seq x y z
N MET A 1 -3.89 -21.57 -10.97
CA MET A 1 -4.65 -21.60 -9.69
C MET A 1 -4.50 -20.25 -9.00
N VAL A 2 -5.52 -19.79 -8.27
CA VAL A 2 -5.46 -18.57 -7.46
C VAL A 2 -5.26 -18.96 -6.01
N GLN A 3 -4.28 -18.36 -5.33
CA GLN A 3 -4.06 -18.51 -3.89
C GLN A 3 -4.49 -17.21 -3.17
N ARG A 4 -4.84 -17.30 -1.89
CA ARG A 4 -5.28 -16.15 -1.08
C ARG A 4 -4.64 -16.16 0.30
N SER A 5 -4.28 -14.98 0.81
CA SER A 5 -3.80 -14.76 2.18
C SER A 5 -4.68 -13.77 2.94
N GLY A 6 -4.72 -13.89 4.27
CA GLY A 6 -5.53 -13.04 5.14
C GLY A 6 -7.02 -13.06 4.79
N ILE A 7 -7.60 -14.27 4.63
CA ILE A 7 -8.98 -14.46 4.15
C ILE A 7 -9.98 -14.01 5.22
N GLY A 8 -10.76 -12.97 4.89
CA GLY A 8 -11.97 -12.59 5.62
C GLY A 8 -13.25 -12.87 4.83
N LYS A 9 -14.41 -12.62 5.44
CA LYS A 9 -15.73 -12.80 4.79
C LYS A 9 -15.95 -11.87 3.59
N ARG A 10 -15.41 -10.64 3.64
CA ARG A 10 -15.59 -9.60 2.61
C ARG A 10 -14.47 -9.62 1.56
N MET A 11 -13.24 -9.81 2.00
CA MET A 11 -12.03 -9.69 1.16
C MET A 11 -10.89 -10.51 1.75
N CYS A 12 -9.83 -10.70 0.98
CA CYS A 12 -8.55 -11.24 1.43
C CYS A 12 -7.48 -10.16 1.33
N GLN A 13 -6.45 -10.20 2.18
CA GLN A 13 -5.34 -9.23 2.14
C GLN A 13 -4.53 -9.32 0.85
N ALA A 14 -4.34 -10.52 0.32
CA ALA A 14 -3.66 -10.73 -0.96
C ALA A 14 -4.30 -11.86 -1.77
N SER A 15 -4.33 -11.67 -3.09
CA SER A 15 -4.57 -12.73 -4.08
C SER A 15 -3.30 -12.94 -4.91
N ILE A 16 -2.92 -14.21 -5.11
CA ILE A 16 -1.68 -14.56 -5.82
C ILE A 16 -2.03 -15.41 -7.04
N HIS A 17 -1.53 -15.00 -8.20
CA HIS A 17 -1.73 -15.72 -9.45
C HIS A 17 -0.56 -15.50 -10.42
N ASN A 18 -0.04 -16.58 -11.01
CA ASN A 18 1.01 -16.56 -12.04
C ASN A 18 2.22 -15.67 -11.72
N GLY A 19 2.75 -15.74 -10.50
CA GLY A 19 3.92 -14.94 -10.12
C GLY A 19 3.59 -13.49 -9.77
N THR A 20 2.31 -13.12 -9.64
CA THR A 20 1.88 -11.77 -9.26
C THR A 20 1.07 -11.79 -7.97
N ILE A 21 1.37 -10.86 -7.08
CA ILE A 21 0.66 -10.59 -5.82
C ILE A 21 -0.19 -9.34 -6.03
N TYR A 22 -1.49 -9.44 -5.75
CA TYR A 22 -2.44 -8.34 -5.75
C TYR A 22 -2.90 -8.09 -4.31
N LEU A 23 -2.57 -6.93 -3.74
CA LEU A 23 -2.94 -6.57 -2.38
C LEU A 23 -4.30 -5.86 -2.38
N ALA A 24 -5.06 -6.07 -1.31
CA ALA A 24 -6.20 -5.21 -0.97
C ALA A 24 -5.72 -3.80 -0.59
N GLY A 25 -6.65 -2.84 -0.53
CA GLY A 25 -6.38 -1.51 0.00
C GLY A 25 -5.91 -1.57 1.45
N GLN A 26 -4.72 -1.01 1.70
CA GLN A 26 -4.10 -0.95 3.02
C GLN A 26 -4.34 0.44 3.61
N VAL A 27 -4.78 0.45 4.88
CA VAL A 27 -5.06 1.67 5.67
C VAL A 27 -4.45 1.51 7.06
N ALA A 28 -4.05 2.63 7.66
CA ALA A 28 -3.57 2.64 9.04
C ALA A 28 -4.73 2.74 10.05
N ALA A 29 -4.39 2.65 11.33
CA ALA A 29 -5.32 3.05 12.39
C ALA A 29 -5.65 4.55 12.24
N PRO A 30 -6.90 4.96 12.49
CA PRO A 30 -7.33 6.35 12.35
C PRO A 30 -6.72 7.26 13.42
N GLY A 31 -6.76 8.57 13.19
CA GLY A 31 -6.42 9.59 14.19
C GLY A 31 -4.93 9.98 14.26
N LYS A 32 -4.11 9.52 13.32
CA LYS A 32 -2.68 9.85 13.19
C LYS A 32 -2.38 10.78 12.02
N SER A 33 -1.18 11.38 12.00
CA SER A 33 -0.73 12.24 10.90
C SER A 33 -0.64 11.47 9.57
N THR A 34 -0.58 12.19 8.44
CA THR A 34 -0.46 11.53 7.13
C THR A 34 0.85 10.76 7.00
N GLY A 35 1.95 11.29 7.52
CA GLY A 35 3.23 10.58 7.57
C GLY A 35 3.19 9.33 8.45
N GLU A 36 2.62 9.42 9.66
CA GLU A 36 2.45 8.25 10.55
C GLU A 36 1.59 7.15 9.89
N GLN A 37 0.48 7.54 9.24
CA GLN A 37 -0.38 6.59 8.52
C GLN A 37 0.29 6.01 7.29
N THR A 38 1.07 6.82 6.55
CA THR A 38 1.84 6.38 5.38
C THR A 38 2.84 5.30 5.78
N LEU A 39 3.63 5.53 6.84
CA LEU A 39 4.60 4.55 7.31
C LEU A 39 3.91 3.23 7.70
N ALA A 40 2.82 3.31 8.47
CA ALA A 40 2.08 2.13 8.88
C ALA A 40 1.49 1.34 7.70
N VAL A 41 0.99 2.02 6.66
CA VAL A 41 0.50 1.39 5.43
C VAL A 41 1.64 0.71 4.67
N LEU A 42 2.80 1.37 4.55
CA LEU A 42 3.98 0.81 3.88
C LEU A 42 4.53 -0.42 4.63
N ASP A 43 4.51 -0.41 5.97
CA ASP A 43 4.90 -1.55 6.80
C ASP A 43 3.94 -2.74 6.63
N GLN A 44 2.63 -2.48 6.50
CA GLN A 44 1.65 -3.53 6.19
C GLN A 44 1.90 -4.15 4.81
N ILE A 45 2.14 -3.31 3.78
CA ILE A 45 2.49 -3.78 2.44
C ILE A 45 3.75 -4.66 2.49
N GLU A 46 4.82 -4.18 3.12
CA GLU A 46 6.08 -4.90 3.25
C GLU A 46 5.88 -6.25 3.97
N GLY A 47 5.06 -6.29 5.03
CA GLY A 47 4.71 -7.52 5.74
C GLY A 47 4.02 -8.54 4.84
N ILE A 48 3.00 -8.12 4.10
CA ILE A 48 2.26 -8.99 3.18
C ILE A 48 3.18 -9.50 2.05
N LEU A 49 4.07 -8.66 1.51
CA LEU A 49 5.02 -9.10 0.50
C LEU A 49 5.98 -10.15 1.04
N LYS A 50 6.52 -9.94 2.25
CA LYS A 50 7.43 -10.89 2.91
C LYS A 50 6.80 -12.25 3.18
N GLU A 51 5.53 -12.29 3.58
CA GLU A 51 4.77 -13.54 3.77
C GLU A 51 4.73 -14.41 2.50
N HIS A 52 4.90 -13.79 1.33
CA HIS A 52 4.86 -14.45 0.03
C HIS A 52 6.23 -14.56 -0.66
N GLY A 53 7.33 -14.21 0.01
CA GLY A 53 8.67 -14.28 -0.58
C GLY A 53 8.99 -13.15 -1.56
N SER A 54 8.24 -12.06 -1.49
CA SER A 54 8.47 -10.82 -2.22
C SER A 54 9.00 -9.73 -1.28
N ASP A 55 9.38 -8.58 -1.85
CA ASP A 55 9.79 -7.38 -1.12
C ASP A 55 9.43 -6.13 -1.96
N ARG A 56 9.60 -4.94 -1.36
CA ARG A 56 9.31 -3.66 -2.01
C ARG A 56 10.05 -3.38 -3.32
N SER A 57 11.18 -4.03 -3.61
CA SER A 57 11.88 -3.88 -4.90
C SER A 57 11.16 -4.60 -6.05
N LYS A 58 10.22 -5.49 -5.74
CA LYS A 58 9.40 -6.23 -6.71
C LYS A 58 8.01 -5.61 -6.91
N LEU A 59 7.75 -4.42 -6.35
CA LEU A 59 6.51 -3.70 -6.62
C LEU A 59 6.42 -3.34 -8.11
N LEU A 60 5.29 -3.69 -8.72
CA LEU A 60 4.96 -3.37 -10.12
C LEU A 60 4.19 -2.06 -10.20
N GLN A 61 3.18 -1.90 -9.32
CA GLN A 61 2.34 -0.71 -9.27
C GLN A 61 1.90 -0.41 -7.84
N VAL A 62 1.84 0.88 -7.49
CA VAL A 62 1.14 1.37 -6.30
C VAL A 62 0.19 2.51 -6.67
N THR A 63 -1.07 2.39 -6.27
CA THR A 63 -2.04 3.49 -6.34
C THR A 63 -2.21 4.06 -4.95
N VAL A 64 -2.04 5.37 -4.82
CA VAL A 64 -2.15 6.11 -3.55
C VAL A 64 -3.39 7.00 -3.61
N TRP A 65 -4.28 6.83 -2.65
CA TRP A 65 -5.43 7.69 -2.41
C TRP A 65 -5.16 8.54 -1.17
N LEU A 66 -5.05 9.85 -1.34
CA LEU A 66 -4.97 10.81 -0.23
C LEU A 66 -6.34 11.40 0.07
N GLN A 67 -6.64 11.62 1.35
CA GLN A 67 -7.85 12.33 1.76
C GLN A 67 -7.82 13.80 1.32
N ASP A 68 -6.64 14.44 1.41
CA ASP A 68 -6.40 15.83 1.03
C ASP A 68 -5.04 15.93 0.31
N MET A 69 -4.98 16.61 -0.84
CA MET A 69 -3.73 16.84 -1.57
C MET A 69 -2.79 17.81 -0.85
N ALA A 70 -3.28 18.54 0.16
CA ALA A 70 -2.42 19.32 1.05
C ALA A 70 -1.37 18.44 1.78
N ASP A 71 -1.66 17.15 1.97
CA ASP A 71 -0.77 16.22 2.66
C ASP A 71 0.23 15.51 1.72
N TYR A 72 0.29 15.91 0.44
CA TYR A 72 1.12 15.27 -0.58
C TYR A 72 2.61 15.22 -0.22
N ASP A 73 3.16 16.35 0.25
CA ASP A 73 4.58 16.45 0.59
C ASP A 73 4.93 15.64 1.86
N GLU A 74 4.03 15.62 2.85
CA GLU A 74 4.21 14.81 4.08
C GLU A 74 4.22 13.31 3.76
N MET A 75 3.29 12.84 2.91
CA MET A 75 3.27 11.46 2.44
C MET A 75 4.54 11.12 1.65
N ASN A 76 4.96 11.99 0.73
CA ASN A 76 6.12 11.74 -0.11
C ASN A 76 7.43 11.68 0.68
N ALA A 77 7.60 12.51 1.71
CA ALA A 77 8.77 12.44 2.57
C ALA A 77 8.95 11.04 3.18
N VAL A 78 7.86 10.37 3.57
CA VAL A 78 7.91 8.99 4.09
C VAL A 78 8.11 7.98 2.97
N TRP A 79 7.45 8.17 1.82
CA TRP A 79 7.60 7.30 0.65
C TRP A 79 9.05 7.28 0.14
N ASP A 80 9.69 8.43 0.02
CA ASP A 80 11.02 8.59 -0.57
C ASP A 80 12.10 7.90 0.26
N GLU A 81 11.96 7.91 1.58
CA GLU A 81 12.85 7.17 2.50
C GLU A 81 12.61 5.64 2.46
N TRP A 82 11.39 5.22 2.13
CA TRP A 82 11.00 3.81 2.15
C TRP A 82 11.20 3.09 0.81
N VAL A 83 10.96 3.75 -0.31
CA VAL A 83 10.93 3.12 -1.64
C VAL A 83 12.28 2.49 -2.00
N ALA A 84 12.26 1.35 -2.67
CA ALA A 84 13.48 0.67 -3.08
C ALA A 84 14.31 1.56 -4.05
N PRO A 85 15.57 1.91 -3.71
CA PRO A 85 16.40 2.73 -4.58
C PRO A 85 16.57 2.08 -5.95
N ASN A 86 16.35 2.87 -7.02
CA ASN A 86 16.40 2.44 -8.42
C ASN A 86 15.41 1.31 -8.81
N ASN A 87 14.48 0.93 -7.92
CA ASN A 87 13.47 -0.11 -8.15
C ASN A 87 12.08 0.35 -7.70
N GLY A 88 11.80 1.65 -7.86
CA GLY A 88 10.49 2.21 -7.55
C GLY A 88 9.42 1.70 -8.53
N PRO A 89 8.19 1.41 -8.06
CA PRO A 89 7.11 0.95 -8.93
C PRO A 89 6.55 2.09 -9.79
N GLY A 90 5.77 1.73 -10.81
CA GLY A 90 4.82 2.69 -11.37
C GLY A 90 3.87 3.18 -10.27
N ARG A 91 3.78 4.50 -10.05
CA ARG A 91 2.97 5.07 -8.97
C ARG A 91 2.02 6.12 -9.49
N ALA A 92 0.77 6.07 -9.03
CA ALA A 92 -0.21 7.12 -9.23
C ALA A 92 -0.71 7.62 -7.87
N THR A 93 -0.85 8.94 -7.71
CA THR A 93 -1.36 9.55 -6.49
C THR A 93 -2.50 10.48 -6.85
N CYS A 94 -3.65 10.28 -6.23
CA CYS A 94 -4.86 11.07 -6.44
C CYS A 94 -5.51 11.40 -5.10
N GLN A 95 -6.27 12.48 -5.06
CA GLN A 95 -7.16 12.77 -3.93
C GLN A 95 -8.48 12.01 -4.09
N ALA A 96 -8.98 11.41 -3.02
CA ALA A 96 -10.28 10.76 -2.95
C ALA A 96 -10.87 10.88 -1.54
N LYS A 97 -12.21 10.83 -1.43
CA LYS A 97 -12.85 10.71 -0.12
C LYS A 97 -12.69 9.27 0.38
N LEU A 98 -12.02 9.11 1.52
CA LEU A 98 -11.81 7.82 2.17
C LEU A 98 -13.01 7.41 3.04
N TYR A 99 -13.00 6.17 3.55
CA TYR A 99 -14.11 5.59 4.31
C TYR A 99 -14.49 6.39 5.56
N THR A 100 -13.51 7.00 6.22
CA THR A 100 -13.68 7.90 7.37
C THR A 100 -12.76 9.10 7.21
N ASP A 101 -13.15 10.25 7.76
CA ASP A 101 -12.37 11.50 7.72
C ASP A 101 -11.08 11.42 8.56
N GLU A 102 -10.95 10.38 9.38
CA GLU A 102 -9.73 10.11 10.16
C GLU A 102 -8.66 9.34 9.37
N TYR A 103 -9.01 8.77 8.21
CA TYR A 103 -8.04 8.18 7.29
C TYR A 103 -7.43 9.27 6.44
N ARG A 104 -6.10 9.20 6.29
CA ARG A 104 -5.32 10.16 5.50
C ARG A 104 -4.84 9.57 4.19
N VAL A 105 -4.53 8.27 4.18
CA VAL A 105 -3.99 7.58 3.01
C VAL A 105 -4.51 6.13 2.93
N GLU A 106 -4.81 5.69 1.71
CA GLU A 106 -5.03 4.29 1.36
C GLU A 106 -4.10 3.93 0.18
N MET A 107 -3.46 2.77 0.26
CA MET A 107 -2.60 2.29 -0.83
C MET A 107 -3.00 0.91 -1.32
N ILE A 108 -2.99 0.73 -2.64
CA ILE A 108 -3.24 -0.55 -3.31
C ILE A 108 -1.98 -0.91 -4.09
N ALA A 109 -1.44 -2.09 -3.85
CA ALA A 109 -0.17 -2.53 -4.43
C ALA A 109 -0.32 -3.81 -5.27
N THR A 110 0.46 -3.89 -6.34
CA THR A 110 0.70 -5.11 -7.11
C THR A 110 2.20 -5.37 -7.16
N ALA A 111 2.64 -6.61 -6.96
CA ALA A 111 4.06 -7.00 -6.94
C ALA A 111 4.32 -8.31 -7.69
N ALA A 112 5.55 -8.54 -8.09
CA ALA A 112 6.03 -9.83 -8.59
C ALA A 112 6.51 -10.73 -7.44
N LEU A 113 6.45 -12.05 -7.64
CA LEU A 113 7.10 -13.06 -6.80
C LEU A 113 8.56 -13.27 -7.19
#